data_AF-A0A3D1QYI2-F1
#
_entry.id   AF-A0A3D1QYI2-F1
#
_cell.length_a   1.000
_cell.length_b   1.000
_cell.length_c   1.000
_cell.angle_alpha   90.00
_cell.angle_beta   90.00
_cell.angle_gamma   90.00
#
_symmetry.space_group_name_H-M   'P 1'
#
loop_
_entity.id
_entity.type
_entity.pdbx_description
1 polymer ?
#
loop_
_entity_poly.entity_id
_entity_poly.type
_entity_poly.pdbx_seq_one_letter_code
_entity_poly.pdbx_strand_id
1 'polypeptide(L)'
;MPIPDLRRAGPLDLFRGFAIPFRGLRLVFSTSKLMLLTLSVAAVTFLSLIGVLVALWHLAPDLVATFWKEPEAWYALAAHKLLVALVYGLLFIIGANVVPPLLVAPLMDPLSVQAEKALGVAVSEDGSFGRLLKETVRAIANGLVRLLVLLVGQAALLPLLLIPVAGGPLWTGLSWCWTAVWVTVSYLDIPMARHLYGFDHEIHVLKKRLPLCLGFGAAIALMLWIPLLNSFFVPAAVVSATVLFRGLVAAGTLPPPASSSAEPQGPVTGSR
;
A
#
# COMPACT_ATOMS: atom_id res chain seq x y z
N MET A 1 22.18 3.43 3.72
CA MET A 1 21.85 2.49 4.83
C MET A 1 22.05 1.07 4.31
N PRO A 2 22.67 0.13 5.06
CA PRO A 2 22.95 -1.21 4.54
C PRO A 2 21.65 -1.99 4.28
N ILE A 3 21.56 -2.61 3.10
CA ILE A 3 20.48 -3.52 2.71
C ILE A 3 20.44 -4.68 3.73
N PRO A 4 19.26 -5.10 4.22
CA PRO A 4 19.18 -6.25 5.12
C PRO A 4 19.79 -7.49 4.48
N ASP A 5 20.72 -8.15 5.18
CA ASP A 5 21.26 -9.43 4.76
C ASP A 5 20.19 -10.52 4.96
N LEU A 6 19.61 -10.94 3.83
CA LEU A 6 18.56 -11.97 3.77
C LEU A 6 19.07 -13.27 3.14
N ARG A 7 20.40 -13.48 3.02
CA ARG A 7 20.99 -14.63 2.31
C ARG A 7 20.65 -16.00 2.92
N ARG A 8 20.37 -16.06 4.23
CA ARG A 8 20.02 -17.31 4.92
C ARG A 8 18.57 -17.28 5.39
N ALA A 9 17.78 -18.25 4.94
CA ALA A 9 16.49 -18.56 5.54
C ALA A 9 16.71 -19.15 6.94
N GLY A 10 15.90 -18.74 7.91
CA GLY A 10 16.00 -19.25 9.27
C GLY A 10 14.75 -18.99 10.11
N PRO A 11 14.68 -19.55 11.32
CA PRO A 11 13.52 -19.41 12.20
C PRO A 11 13.27 -17.94 12.62
N LEU A 12 14.30 -17.10 12.54
CA LEU A 12 14.21 -15.67 12.85
C LEU A 12 13.71 -14.82 11.68
N ASP A 13 13.39 -15.41 10.52
CA ASP A 13 12.90 -14.66 9.36
C ASP A 13 11.60 -13.92 9.66
N LEU A 14 10.74 -14.45 10.54
CA LEU A 14 9.54 -13.76 11.02
C LEU A 14 9.88 -12.42 11.70
N PHE A 15 10.78 -12.46 12.68
CA PHE A 15 11.22 -11.27 13.40
C PHE A 15 12.01 -10.31 12.52
N ARG A 16 12.83 -10.83 11.61
CA ARG A 16 13.55 -10.01 10.62
C ARG A 16 12.56 -9.29 9.70
N GLY A 17 11.53 -9.99 9.22
CA GLY A 17 10.46 -9.43 8.40
C GLY A 17 9.75 -8.30 9.13
N PHE A 18 9.39 -8.55 10.40
CA PHE A 18 8.75 -7.56 11.27
C PHE A 18 9.62 -6.32 11.51
N ALA A 19 10.94 -6.46 11.54
CA ALA A 19 11.87 -5.35 11.74
C ALA A 19 12.13 -4.49 10.47
N ILE A 20 11.82 -5.00 9.27
CA ILE A 20 12.10 -4.30 8.01
C ILE A 20 11.31 -2.98 7.88
N PRO A 21 10.00 -2.92 8.19
CA PRO A 21 9.24 -1.67 8.15
C PRO A 21 9.84 -0.54 8.98
N PHE A 22 10.41 -0.86 10.15
CA PHE A 22 11.10 0.13 10.98
C PHE A 22 12.39 0.64 10.34
N ARG A 23 13.08 -0.18 9.53
CA ARG A 23 14.24 0.27 8.73
C ARG A 23 13.81 1.17 7.58
N GLY A 24 12.70 0.84 6.91
CA GLY A 24 12.11 1.72 5.89
C GLY A 24 11.68 3.05 6.47
N LEU A 25 11.02 3.04 7.63
CA LEU A 25 10.66 4.24 8.38
C LEU A 25 11.88 5.07 8.76
N ARG A 26 12.94 4.43 9.28
CA ARG A 26 14.21 5.12 9.56
C ARG A 26 14.81 5.73 8.29
N LEU A 27 14.72 5.07 7.13
CA LEU A 27 15.20 5.61 5.86
C LEU A 27 14.42 6.85 5.44
N VAL A 28 13.08 6.84 5.61
CA VAL A 28 12.22 8.02 5.39
C VAL A 28 12.71 9.20 6.22
N PHE A 29 12.92 9.00 7.53
CA PHE A 29 13.41 10.05 8.43
C PHE A 29 14.88 10.45 8.20
N SER A 30 15.70 9.57 7.63
CA SER A 30 17.13 9.84 7.37
C SER A 30 17.36 10.66 6.11
N THR A 31 16.38 10.76 5.21
CA THR A 31 16.51 11.48 3.93
C THR A 31 15.46 12.58 3.85
N SER A 32 15.86 13.83 4.02
CA SER A 32 14.93 14.98 4.05
C SER A 32 14.01 15.06 2.83
N LYS A 33 14.49 14.67 1.64
CA LYS A 33 13.68 14.62 0.42
C LYS A 33 12.57 13.55 0.48
N LEU A 34 12.88 12.34 0.98
CA LEU A 34 11.88 11.27 1.16
C LEU A 34 10.86 11.65 2.24
N MET A 35 11.32 12.24 3.34
CA MET A 35 10.44 12.74 4.39
C MET A 35 9.49 13.82 3.85
N LEU A 36 10.01 14.81 3.14
CA LEU A 36 9.20 15.88 2.52
C LEU A 36 8.17 15.29 1.56
N LEU A 37 8.56 14.33 0.73
CA LEU A 37 7.65 13.78 -0.28
C LEU A 37 6.59 12.85 0.35
N THR A 38 6.97 12.04 1.35
CA THR A 38 6.04 11.25 2.19
C THR A 38 5.05 12.16 2.92
N LEU A 39 5.54 13.26 3.51
CA LEU A 39 4.71 14.25 4.19
C LEU A 39 3.81 15.01 3.21
N SER A 40 4.28 15.29 2.00
CA SER A 40 3.48 15.93 0.94
C SER A 40 2.30 15.05 0.55
N VAL A 41 2.52 13.75 0.36
CA VAL A 41 1.45 12.78 0.08
C VAL A 41 0.43 12.73 1.22
N ALA A 42 0.92 12.67 2.47
CA ALA A 42 0.05 12.66 3.63
C ALA A 42 -0.75 13.97 3.76
N ALA A 43 -0.10 15.12 3.52
CA ALA A 43 -0.73 16.44 3.56
C ALA A 43 -1.78 16.59 2.47
N VAL A 44 -1.50 16.19 1.23
CA VAL A 44 -2.47 16.23 0.12
C VAL A 44 -3.68 15.34 0.43
N THR A 45 -3.45 14.14 0.97
CA THR A 45 -4.53 13.24 1.39
C THR A 45 -5.39 13.91 2.48
N PHE A 46 -4.77 14.48 3.50
CA PHE A 46 -5.49 15.10 4.62
C PHE A 46 -6.24 16.37 4.19
N LEU A 47 -5.59 17.26 3.44
CA LEU A 47 -6.19 18.50 2.94
C LEU A 47 -7.33 18.23 1.95
N SER A 48 -7.21 17.19 1.11
CA SER A 48 -8.29 16.81 0.21
C SER A 48 -9.49 16.25 0.95
N LEU A 49 -9.29 15.45 2.00
CA LEU A 49 -10.39 15.00 2.87
C LEU A 49 -11.10 16.16 3.55
N ILE A 50 -10.35 17.15 4.07
CA ILE A 50 -10.93 18.37 4.63
C ILE A 50 -11.68 19.15 3.55
N GLY A 51 -11.11 19.28 2.36
CA GLY A 51 -11.75 19.96 1.24
C GLY A 51 -13.09 19.31 0.85
N VAL A 52 -13.13 17.98 0.77
CA VAL A 52 -14.38 17.22 0.53
C VAL A 52 -15.37 17.44 1.66
N LEU A 53 -14.93 17.38 2.93
CA LEU A 53 -15.76 17.59 4.10
C LEU A 53 -16.43 18.98 4.07
N VAL A 54 -15.64 20.04 3.85
CA VAL A 54 -16.11 21.42 3.80
C VAL A 54 -17.01 21.66 2.59
N ALA A 55 -16.61 21.17 1.41
CA ALA A 55 -17.43 21.30 0.21
C ALA A 55 -18.81 20.65 0.41
N LEU A 56 -18.86 19.42 0.94
CA LEU A 56 -20.11 18.71 1.18
C LEU A 56 -20.94 19.32 2.31
N TRP A 57 -20.31 19.98 3.28
CA TRP A 57 -21.04 20.68 4.34
C TRP A 57 -21.93 21.79 3.76
N HIS A 58 -21.46 22.45 2.68
CA HIS A 58 -22.24 23.44 1.97
C HIS A 58 -23.15 22.82 0.90
N LEU A 59 -22.69 21.80 0.18
CA LEU A 59 -23.41 21.26 -0.97
C LEU A 59 -24.55 20.29 -0.61
N ALA A 60 -24.41 19.51 0.47
CA ALA A 60 -25.37 18.47 0.81
C ALA A 60 -26.75 19.03 1.24
N PRO A 61 -26.84 20.09 2.09
CA PRO A 61 -28.12 20.70 2.42
C PRO A 61 -28.83 21.26 1.18
N ASP A 62 -28.12 21.99 0.31
CA ASP A 62 -28.67 22.58 -0.91
C ASP A 62 -29.16 21.52 -1.91
N LEU A 63 -28.40 20.43 -2.05
CA LEU A 63 -28.77 19.31 -2.90
C LEU A 63 -30.07 18.66 -2.41
N VAL A 64 -30.20 18.40 -1.10
CA VAL A 64 -31.42 17.82 -0.54
C VAL A 64 -32.59 18.81 -0.66
N ALA A 65 -32.36 20.10 -0.42
CA ALA A 65 -33.37 21.15 -0.55
C ALA A 65 -33.95 21.27 -1.98
N THR A 66 -33.20 20.85 -3.00
CA THR A 66 -33.67 20.78 -4.40
C THR A 66 -34.78 19.74 -4.58
N PHE A 67 -34.71 18.62 -3.86
CA PHE A 67 -35.70 17.53 -3.95
C PHE A 67 -36.79 17.64 -2.87
N TRP A 68 -36.42 18.08 -1.67
CA TRP A 68 -37.34 18.23 -0.55
C TRP A 68 -36.93 19.43 0.28
N LYS A 69 -37.67 20.54 0.13
CA LYS A 69 -37.48 21.75 0.94
C LYS A 69 -37.70 21.46 2.43
N GLU A 70 -36.97 22.20 3.27
CA GLU A 70 -37.01 22.07 4.72
C GLU A 70 -38.45 22.25 5.26
N PRO A 71 -39.04 21.21 5.88
CA PRO A 71 -40.41 21.27 6.37
C PRO A 71 -40.49 21.84 7.80
N GLU A 72 -41.60 22.51 8.13
CA GLU A 72 -41.80 23.16 9.44
C GLU A 72 -42.16 22.19 10.57
N ALA A 73 -42.82 21.07 10.24
CA ALA A 73 -43.25 20.10 11.24
C ALA A 73 -42.05 19.35 11.85
N TRP A 74 -41.98 19.24 13.18
CA TRP A 74 -40.80 18.71 13.89
C TRP A 74 -40.37 17.30 13.44
N TYR A 75 -41.33 16.41 13.16
CA TYR A 75 -41.06 15.05 12.71
C TYR A 75 -40.52 15.02 11.27
N ALA A 76 -41.06 15.90 10.41
CA ALA A 76 -40.60 16.05 9.04
C ALA A 76 -39.22 16.73 8.99
N LEU A 77 -38.95 17.67 9.90
CA LEU A 77 -37.65 18.30 10.06
C LEU A 77 -36.59 17.29 10.51
N ALA A 78 -36.93 16.42 11.47
CA ALA A 78 -36.05 15.33 11.89
C ALA A 78 -35.74 14.36 10.74
N ALA A 79 -36.75 13.96 9.97
CA ALA A 79 -36.58 13.11 8.79
C ALA A 79 -35.73 13.80 7.70
N HIS A 80 -35.95 15.09 7.47
CA HIS A 80 -35.17 15.89 6.53
C HIS A 80 -33.69 15.97 6.96
N LYS A 81 -33.39 16.29 8.23
CA LYS A 81 -32.01 16.33 8.75
C LYS A 81 -31.32 14.96 8.70
N LEU A 82 -32.06 13.88 8.96
CA LEU A 82 -31.56 12.52 8.79
C LEU A 82 -31.20 12.25 7.32
N LEU A 83 -32.07 12.64 6.38
CA LEU A 83 -31.79 12.51 4.95
C LEU A 83 -30.55 13.30 4.53
N VAL A 84 -30.40 14.55 4.99
CA VAL A 84 -29.17 15.35 4.76
C VAL A 84 -27.94 14.64 5.31
N ALA A 85 -28.00 14.10 6.53
CA ALA A 85 -26.88 13.37 7.13
C ALA A 85 -26.54 12.10 6.34
N LEU A 86 -27.52 11.36 5.83
CA LEU A 86 -27.31 10.16 5.01
C LEU A 86 -26.70 10.50 3.65
N VAL A 87 -27.23 11.52 2.96
CA VAL A 87 -26.69 12.00 1.68
C VAL A 87 -25.26 12.53 1.86
N TYR A 88 -25.04 13.33 2.90
CA TYR A 88 -23.70 13.80 3.27
C TYR A 88 -22.75 12.64 3.52
N GLY A 89 -23.14 11.65 4.34
CA GLY A 89 -22.32 10.47 4.64
C GLY A 89 -21.99 9.67 3.39
N LEU A 90 -22.97 9.43 2.51
CA LEU A 90 -22.78 8.71 1.26
C LEU A 90 -21.81 9.47 0.32
N LEU A 91 -22.04 10.76 0.09
CA LEU A 91 -21.19 11.58 -0.76
C LEU A 91 -19.78 11.73 -0.18
N PHE A 92 -19.66 11.81 1.15
CA PHE A 92 -18.37 11.86 1.81
C PHE A 92 -17.60 10.56 1.62
N ILE A 93 -18.24 9.40 1.77
CA ILE A 93 -17.60 8.10 1.50
C ILE A 93 -17.12 8.04 0.05
N ILE A 94 -17.94 8.43 -0.91
CA ILE A 94 -17.55 8.44 -2.34
C ILE A 94 -16.38 9.42 -2.56
N GLY A 95 -16.51 10.67 -2.11
CA GLY A 95 -15.50 11.71 -2.28
C GLY A 95 -14.17 11.35 -1.62
N ALA A 96 -14.20 10.78 -0.42
CA ALA A 96 -13.00 10.33 0.31
C ALA A 96 -12.28 9.17 -0.38
N ASN A 97 -12.98 8.34 -1.15
CA ASN A 97 -12.37 7.22 -1.90
C ASN A 97 -11.92 7.61 -3.32
N VAL A 98 -12.40 8.72 -3.86
CA VAL A 98 -12.08 9.16 -5.23
C VAL A 98 -11.07 10.29 -5.25
N VAL A 99 -11.30 11.35 -4.47
CA VAL A 99 -10.54 12.61 -4.56
C VAL A 99 -9.10 12.45 -4.06
N PRO A 100 -8.82 11.88 -2.87
CA PRO A 100 -7.44 11.77 -2.40
C PRO A 100 -6.56 10.89 -3.30
N PRO A 101 -6.95 9.68 -3.73
CA PRO A 101 -6.13 8.88 -4.65
C PRO A 101 -5.85 9.57 -5.97
N LEU A 102 -6.82 10.30 -6.52
CA LEU A 102 -6.65 11.06 -7.77
C LEU A 102 -5.59 12.17 -7.63
N LEU A 103 -5.58 12.86 -6.49
CA LEU A 103 -4.60 13.92 -6.19
C LEU A 103 -3.22 13.36 -5.81
N VAL A 104 -3.17 12.17 -5.22
CA VAL A 104 -1.93 11.50 -4.80
C VAL A 104 -1.21 10.82 -5.96
N ALA A 105 -1.94 10.33 -6.97
CA ALA A 105 -1.39 9.66 -8.15
C ALA A 105 -0.15 10.37 -8.76
N PRO A 106 -0.16 11.68 -9.05
CA PRO A 106 1.02 12.37 -9.60
C PRO A 106 2.22 12.46 -8.65
N LEU A 107 2.02 12.28 -7.34
CA LEU A 107 3.07 12.34 -6.32
C LEU A 107 3.72 10.97 -6.05
N MET A 108 3.10 9.87 -6.50
CA MET A 108 3.62 8.52 -6.29
C MET A 108 4.85 8.21 -7.15
N ASP A 109 4.88 8.68 -8.40
CA ASP A 109 6.02 8.50 -9.31
C ASP A 109 7.33 9.12 -8.75
N PRO A 110 7.37 10.40 -8.36
CA PRO A 110 8.60 10.98 -7.79
C PRO A 110 8.96 10.38 -6.42
N LEU A 111 7.99 9.88 -5.63
CA LEU A 111 8.26 9.15 -4.39
C LEU A 111 9.06 7.87 -4.65
N SER A 112 8.61 7.09 -5.63
CA SER A 112 9.27 5.84 -6.02
C SER A 112 10.70 6.09 -6.53
N VAL A 113 10.89 7.07 -7.41
CA VAL A 113 12.21 7.45 -7.94
C VAL A 113 13.16 7.90 -6.83
N GLN A 114 12.68 8.73 -5.88
CA GLN A 114 13.51 9.23 -4.79
C GLN A 114 13.85 8.12 -3.78
N ALA A 115 12.95 7.15 -3.56
CA ALA A 115 13.22 5.96 -2.74
C ALA A 115 14.35 5.10 -3.33
N GLU A 116 14.33 4.88 -4.64
CA GLU A 116 15.38 4.13 -5.34
C GLU A 116 16.72 4.88 -5.38
N LYS A 117 16.70 6.20 -5.60
CA LYS A 117 17.91 7.04 -5.52
C LYS A 117 18.52 7.00 -4.11
N ALA A 118 17.71 7.03 -3.05
CA ALA A 118 18.20 6.89 -1.67
C ALA A 118 18.77 5.49 -1.36
N LEU A 119 18.43 4.49 -2.17
CA LEU A 119 18.97 3.13 -2.11
C LEU A 119 20.12 2.89 -3.10
N GLY A 120 20.54 3.91 -3.87
CA GLY A 120 21.72 3.88 -4.73
C GLY A 120 21.52 3.26 -6.12
N VAL A 121 20.30 3.28 -6.68
CA VAL A 121 20.00 2.71 -8.01
C VAL A 121 19.90 3.82 -9.07
N ALA A 122 20.51 3.60 -10.24
CA ALA A 122 20.33 4.44 -11.43
C ALA A 122 18.96 4.16 -12.08
N VAL A 123 18.20 5.22 -12.35
CA VAL A 123 16.81 5.13 -12.82
C VAL A 123 16.71 5.64 -14.25
N SER A 124 16.17 4.82 -15.15
CA SER A 124 15.81 5.19 -16.52
C SER A 124 14.50 6.00 -16.52
N GLU A 125 14.50 7.15 -17.19
CA GLU A 125 13.35 8.06 -17.35
C GLU A 125 12.62 7.81 -18.68
N ASP A 126 12.02 6.63 -18.89
CA ASP A 126 11.28 6.37 -20.13
C ASP A 126 9.77 6.24 -19.88
N GLY A 127 9.05 7.36 -19.98
CA GLY A 127 7.60 7.43 -19.88
C GLY A 127 6.91 7.44 -21.25
N SER A 128 6.48 6.28 -21.75
CA SER A 128 5.60 6.20 -22.92
C SER A 128 4.14 6.10 -22.47
N PHE A 129 3.29 7.04 -22.92
CA PHE A 129 1.87 7.12 -22.55
C PHE A 129 1.07 5.82 -22.86
N GLY A 130 1.39 5.14 -23.97
CA GLY A 130 0.76 3.86 -24.33
C GLY A 130 1.20 2.70 -23.44
N ARG A 131 2.43 2.74 -22.92
CA ARG A 131 2.92 1.78 -21.93
C ARG A 131 2.27 2.03 -20.57
N LEU A 132 2.10 3.30 -20.20
CA LEU A 132 1.42 3.75 -18.98
C LEU A 132 -0.02 3.21 -18.90
N LEU A 133 -0.79 3.32 -19.98
CA LEU A 133 -2.19 2.84 -20.00
C LEU A 133 -2.26 1.31 -19.82
N LYS A 134 -1.39 0.57 -20.50
CA LYS A 134 -1.33 -0.90 -20.39
C LYS A 134 -0.88 -1.34 -18.99
N GLU A 135 0.06 -0.62 -18.40
CA GLU A 135 0.53 -0.84 -17.03
C GLU A 135 -0.58 -0.54 -16.01
N THR A 136 -1.35 0.54 -16.18
CA THR A 136 -2.50 0.87 -15.31
C THR A 136 -3.59 -0.19 -15.36
N VAL A 137 -4.02 -0.62 -16.56
CA VAL A 137 -5.06 -1.67 -16.68
C VAL A 137 -4.59 -2.98 -16.06
N ARG A 138 -3.32 -3.35 -16.27
CA ARG A 138 -2.73 -4.54 -15.67
C ARG A 138 -2.65 -4.42 -14.14
N ALA A 139 -2.30 -3.26 -13.61
CA ALA A 139 -2.28 -3.00 -12.18
C ALA A 139 -3.67 -3.12 -11.55
N ILE A 140 -4.71 -2.57 -12.20
CA ILE A 140 -6.11 -2.70 -11.75
C ILE A 140 -6.54 -4.17 -11.76
N ALA A 141 -6.28 -4.90 -12.85
CA ALA A 141 -6.64 -6.31 -12.97
C ALA A 141 -5.93 -7.17 -11.89
N ASN A 142 -4.63 -6.95 -11.69
CA ASN A 142 -3.87 -7.64 -10.63
C ASN A 142 -4.40 -7.27 -9.24
N GLY A 143 -4.76 -6.00 -9.01
CA GLY A 143 -5.39 -5.53 -7.78
C GLY A 143 -6.71 -6.24 -7.49
N LEU A 144 -7.57 -6.38 -8.50
CA LEU A 144 -8.84 -7.13 -8.38
C LEU A 144 -8.60 -8.61 -8.06
N VAL A 145 -7.65 -9.25 -8.74
CA VAL A 145 -7.30 -10.66 -8.46
C VAL A 145 -6.82 -10.81 -7.02
N ARG A 146 -5.93 -9.93 -6.53
CA ARG A 146 -5.44 -9.96 -5.14
C ARG A 146 -6.59 -9.77 -4.14
N LEU A 147 -7.49 -8.83 -4.41
CA LEU A 147 -8.66 -8.58 -3.57
C LEU A 147 -9.56 -9.82 -3.53
N LEU A 148 -9.84 -10.44 -4.68
CA LEU A 148 -10.62 -11.67 -4.75
C LEU A 148 -9.95 -12.81 -3.98
N VAL A 149 -8.64 -13.01 -4.14
CA VAL A 149 -7.92 -14.08 -3.43
C VAL A 149 -7.93 -13.83 -1.92
N LEU A 150 -7.74 -12.58 -1.48
CA LEU A 150 -7.87 -12.19 -0.08
C LEU A 150 -9.25 -12.58 0.46
N LEU A 151 -10.32 -12.16 -0.22
CA LEU A 151 -11.71 -12.37 0.19
C LEU A 151 -12.10 -13.86 0.18
N VAL A 152 -11.74 -14.59 -0.87
CA VAL A 152 -12.00 -16.03 -0.98
C VAL A 152 -11.29 -16.79 0.13
N GLY A 153 -10.05 -16.42 0.45
CA GLY A 153 -9.33 -17.02 1.58
C GLY A 153 -9.98 -16.71 2.93
N GLN A 154 -10.46 -15.48 3.15
CA GLN A 154 -11.22 -15.13 4.36
C GLN A 154 -12.54 -15.92 4.45
N ALA A 155 -13.25 -16.07 3.33
CA ALA A 155 -14.48 -16.85 3.28
C ALA A 155 -14.22 -18.35 3.54
N ALA A 156 -13.11 -18.90 3.04
CA ALA A 156 -12.71 -20.27 3.30
C ALA A 156 -12.35 -20.53 4.77
N LEU A 157 -11.99 -19.49 5.53
CA LEU A 157 -11.72 -19.59 6.96
C LEU A 157 -13.01 -19.50 7.82
N LEU A 158 -14.11 -18.92 7.32
CA LEU A 158 -15.36 -18.78 8.08
C LEU A 158 -15.88 -20.07 8.74
N PRO A 159 -15.80 -21.26 8.11
CA PRO A 159 -16.23 -22.51 8.75
C PRO A 159 -15.56 -22.82 10.08
N LEU A 160 -14.36 -22.25 10.37
CA LEU A 160 -13.70 -22.42 11.66
C LEU A 160 -14.56 -21.88 12.82
N LEU A 161 -15.38 -20.85 12.57
CA LEU A 161 -16.28 -20.28 13.59
C LEU A 161 -17.37 -21.24 14.05
N LEU A 162 -17.61 -22.34 13.30
CA LEU A 162 -18.54 -23.39 13.69
C LEU A 162 -18.01 -24.27 14.84
N ILE A 163 -16.71 -24.20 15.15
CA ILE A 163 -16.09 -24.94 16.24
C ILE A 163 -16.33 -24.17 17.55
N PRO A 164 -17.10 -24.71 18.52
CA PRO A 164 -17.32 -24.04 19.79
C PRO A 164 -16.00 -23.79 20.54
N VAL A 165 -15.87 -22.64 21.18
CA VAL A 165 -14.71 -22.22 22.00
C VAL A 165 -13.40 -21.99 21.22
N ALA A 166 -12.96 -22.95 20.39
CA ALA A 166 -11.71 -22.84 19.64
C ALA A 166 -11.85 -22.08 18.31
N GLY A 167 -13.05 -22.02 17.72
CA GLY A 167 -13.28 -21.46 16.40
C GLY A 167 -12.94 -19.98 16.27
N GLY A 168 -13.33 -19.16 17.25
CA GLY A 168 -13.04 -17.72 17.27
C GLY A 168 -11.53 -17.42 17.26
N PRO A 169 -10.75 -17.93 18.24
CA PRO A 169 -9.30 -17.73 18.28
C PRO A 169 -8.58 -18.27 17.03
N LEU A 170 -8.96 -19.46 16.54
CA LEU A 170 -8.35 -20.05 15.34
C LEU A 170 -8.64 -19.22 14.10
N TRP A 171 -9.90 -18.81 13.91
CA TRP A 171 -10.28 -17.94 12.81
C TRP A 171 -9.50 -16.63 12.86
N THR A 172 -9.45 -15.97 14.02
CA THR A 172 -8.74 -14.70 14.19
C THR A 172 -7.26 -14.82 13.86
N GLY A 173 -6.59 -15.86 14.39
CA GLY A 173 -5.17 -16.10 14.13
C GLY A 173 -4.87 -16.39 12.66
N LEU A 174 -5.63 -17.28 12.03
CA LEU A 174 -5.43 -17.64 10.62
C LEU A 174 -5.81 -16.49 9.68
N SER A 175 -6.91 -15.77 9.96
CA SER A 175 -7.33 -14.60 9.19
C SER A 175 -6.32 -13.47 9.27
N TRP A 176 -5.67 -13.29 10.43
CA TRP A 176 -4.58 -12.34 10.58
C TRP A 176 -3.35 -12.75 9.76
N CYS A 177 -2.91 -14.01 9.86
CA CYS A 177 -1.79 -14.54 9.08
C CYS A 177 -2.03 -14.44 7.56
N TRP A 178 -3.25 -14.76 7.11
CA TRP A 178 -3.67 -14.62 5.72
C TRP A 178 -3.59 -13.17 5.26
N THR A 179 -4.16 -12.25 6.03
CA THR A 179 -4.11 -10.81 5.74
C THR A 179 -2.67 -10.31 5.70
N ALA A 180 -1.83 -10.67 6.66
CA ALA A 180 -0.42 -10.27 6.71
C ALA A 180 0.35 -10.71 5.45
N VAL A 181 0.16 -11.95 5.02
CA VAL A 181 0.77 -12.45 3.77
C VAL A 181 0.35 -11.61 2.57
N TRP A 182 -0.95 -11.35 2.41
CA TRP A 182 -1.46 -10.60 1.27
C TRP A 182 -1.13 -9.11 1.31
N VAL A 183 -1.02 -8.51 2.50
CA VAL A 183 -0.49 -7.15 2.67
C VAL A 183 0.94 -7.08 2.12
N THR A 184 1.79 -8.06 2.45
CA THR A 184 3.16 -8.09 1.90
C THR A 184 3.16 -8.14 0.39
N VAL A 185 2.36 -9.05 -0.19
CA VAL A 185 2.25 -9.24 -1.63
C VAL A 185 1.79 -7.96 -2.32
N SER A 186 0.78 -7.26 -1.77
CA SER A 186 0.28 -5.98 -2.32
C SER A 186 1.31 -4.84 -2.28
N TYR A 187 2.08 -4.70 -1.20
CA TYR A 187 3.09 -3.64 -1.13
C TYR A 187 4.38 -3.99 -1.87
N LEU A 188 4.73 -5.27 -1.97
CA LEU A 188 5.90 -5.75 -2.71
C LEU A 188 5.70 -5.65 -4.23
N ASP A 189 4.47 -5.72 -4.71
CA ASP A 189 4.12 -5.48 -6.13
C ASP A 189 4.61 -4.11 -6.62
N ILE A 190 4.58 -3.09 -5.77
CA ILE A 190 4.93 -1.71 -6.17
C ILE A 190 6.37 -1.62 -6.72
N PRO A 191 7.43 -2.02 -5.99
CA PRO A 191 8.79 -2.07 -6.54
C PRO A 191 8.97 -3.19 -7.59
N MET A 192 8.22 -4.29 -7.51
CA MET A 192 8.36 -5.42 -8.43
C MET A 192 7.79 -5.11 -9.84
N ALA A 193 6.61 -4.50 -9.93
CA ALA A 193 5.97 -4.11 -11.17
C ALA A 193 6.84 -3.14 -11.98
N ARG A 194 7.52 -2.21 -11.30
CA ARG A 194 8.44 -1.26 -11.93
C ARG A 194 9.64 -1.94 -12.60
N HIS A 195 10.10 -3.06 -12.05
CA HIS A 195 11.15 -3.89 -12.65
C HIS A 195 10.60 -5.03 -13.53
N LEU A 196 9.32 -4.95 -13.92
CA LEU A 196 8.65 -5.90 -14.80
C LEU A 196 8.54 -7.33 -14.25
N TYR A 197 8.61 -7.50 -12.93
CA TYR A 197 8.28 -8.77 -12.31
C TYR A 197 6.79 -9.05 -12.44
N GLY A 198 6.45 -10.31 -12.75
CA GLY A 198 5.06 -10.79 -12.78
C GLY A 198 4.64 -11.38 -11.44
N PHE A 199 3.32 -11.59 -11.30
CA PHE A 199 2.69 -12.20 -10.13
C PHE A 199 3.32 -13.54 -9.72
N ASP A 200 3.80 -14.34 -10.69
CA ASP A 200 4.49 -15.61 -10.43
C ASP A 200 5.73 -15.46 -9.54
N HIS A 201 6.45 -14.34 -9.66
CA HIS A 201 7.64 -14.06 -8.86
C HIS A 201 7.27 -13.71 -7.42
N GLU A 202 6.14 -13.04 -7.21
CA GLU A 202 5.64 -12.73 -5.87
C GLU A 202 5.20 -14.00 -5.15
N ILE A 203 4.49 -14.89 -5.85
CA ILE A 203 4.12 -16.21 -5.32
C ILE A 203 5.38 -17.05 -5.05
N HIS A 204 6.42 -16.94 -5.88
CA HIS A 204 7.71 -17.59 -5.63
C HIS A 204 8.36 -17.09 -4.34
N VAL A 205 8.44 -15.78 -4.15
CA VAL A 205 8.96 -15.15 -2.92
C VAL A 205 8.15 -15.61 -1.73
N LEU A 206 6.82 -15.61 -1.83
CA LEU A 206 5.94 -16.02 -0.75
C LEU A 206 6.18 -17.49 -0.36
N LYS A 207 6.32 -18.39 -1.33
CA LYS A 207 6.61 -19.82 -1.08
C LYS A 207 8.00 -20.03 -0.48
N LYS A 208 9.01 -19.27 -0.91
CA LYS A 208 10.40 -19.42 -0.43
C LYS A 208 10.66 -18.75 0.91
N ARG A 209 9.98 -17.64 1.21
CA ARG A 209 10.24 -16.77 2.37
C ARG A 209 8.95 -16.46 3.13
N LEU A 210 8.04 -17.43 3.26
CA LEU A 210 6.76 -17.26 3.95
C LEU A 210 6.89 -16.62 5.35
N PRO A 211 7.80 -17.05 6.25
CA PRO A 211 7.93 -16.43 7.56
C PRO A 211 8.34 -14.96 7.48
N LEU A 212 9.24 -14.61 6.55
CA LEU A 212 9.67 -13.23 6.31
C LEU A 212 8.52 -12.35 5.85
N CYS A 213 7.73 -12.84 4.89
CA CYS A 213 6.56 -12.14 4.37
C CYS A 213 5.52 -11.96 5.49
N LEU A 214 5.22 -13.01 6.25
CA LEU A 214 4.24 -12.93 7.34
C LEU A 214 4.64 -11.86 8.36
N GLY A 215 5.92 -11.80 8.74
CA GLY A 215 6.43 -10.79 9.67
C GLY A 215 6.36 -9.36 9.13
N PHE A 216 6.77 -9.17 7.88
CA PHE A 216 6.71 -7.87 7.21
C PHE A 216 5.28 -7.36 7.12
N GLY A 217 4.36 -8.16 6.59
CA GLY A 217 2.98 -7.74 6.42
C GLY A 217 2.23 -7.59 7.73
N ALA A 218 2.56 -8.37 8.77
CA ALA A 218 2.01 -8.16 10.11
C ALA A 218 2.43 -6.80 10.67
N ALA A 219 3.69 -6.41 10.54
CA ALA A 219 4.16 -5.09 10.97
C ALA A 219 3.50 -3.96 10.17
N ILE A 220 3.38 -4.09 8.84
CA ILE A 220 2.67 -3.10 8.01
C ILE A 220 1.20 -3.01 8.40
N ALA A 221 0.50 -4.14 8.56
CA ALA A 221 -0.91 -4.16 8.96
C ALA A 221 -1.13 -3.46 10.31
N LEU A 222 -0.24 -3.69 11.30
CA LEU A 222 -0.28 -2.99 12.59
C LEU A 222 -0.04 -1.50 12.46
N MET A 223 0.90 -1.07 11.60
CA MET A 223 1.15 0.35 11.34
C MET A 223 -0.09 1.03 10.73
N LEU A 224 -0.69 0.41 9.71
CA LEU A 224 -1.87 0.94 9.02
C LEU A 224 -3.14 0.92 9.89
N TRP A 225 -3.16 0.09 10.93
CA TRP A 225 -4.24 0.07 11.93
C TRP A 225 -4.35 1.34 12.76
N ILE A 226 -3.32 2.20 12.77
CA ILE A 226 -3.33 3.49 13.48
C ILE A 226 -3.96 4.55 12.55
N PRO A 227 -5.25 4.93 12.70
CA PRO A 227 -5.97 5.67 11.67
C PRO A 227 -5.39 7.06 11.41
N LEU A 228 -4.96 7.76 12.47
CA LEU A 228 -4.38 9.10 12.38
C LEU A 228 -3.03 9.13 11.65
N LEU A 229 -2.28 8.04 11.71
CA LEU A 229 -0.96 7.93 11.07
C LEU A 229 -1.02 7.15 9.77
N ASN A 230 -2.17 6.56 9.42
CA ASN A 230 -2.33 5.71 8.25
C ASN A 230 -1.90 6.43 6.96
N SER A 231 -2.32 7.69 6.77
CA SER A 231 -1.94 8.51 5.60
C SER A 231 -0.43 8.69 5.44
N PHE A 232 0.33 8.66 6.53
CA PHE A 232 1.79 8.69 6.52
C PHE A 232 2.41 7.29 6.41
N PHE A 233 1.79 6.29 7.02
CA PHE A 233 2.28 4.92 6.98
C PHE A 233 2.12 4.25 5.61
N VAL A 234 1.14 4.64 4.79
CA VAL A 234 1.03 4.14 3.41
C VAL A 234 2.31 4.42 2.60
N PRO A 235 2.77 5.68 2.42
CA PRO A 235 4.02 5.93 1.69
C PRO A 235 5.26 5.35 2.40
N ALA A 236 5.29 5.30 3.74
CA ALA A 236 6.37 4.63 4.47
C ALA A 236 6.39 3.11 4.24
N ALA A 237 5.23 2.47 4.07
CA ALA A 237 5.09 1.06 3.74
C ALA A 237 5.63 0.76 2.34
N VAL A 238 5.41 1.66 1.37
CA VAL A 238 6.02 1.57 0.03
C VAL A 238 7.54 1.58 0.13
N VAL A 239 8.13 2.54 0.85
CA VAL A 239 9.59 2.60 1.06
C VAL A 239 10.12 1.34 1.74
N SER A 240 9.38 0.83 2.74
CA SER A 240 9.71 -0.40 3.45
C SER A 240 9.67 -1.64 2.55
N ALA A 241 8.70 -1.71 1.63
CA ALA A 241 8.61 -2.77 0.64
C ALA A 241 9.77 -2.70 -0.37
N THR A 242 10.21 -1.51 -0.75
CA THR A 242 11.42 -1.34 -1.58
C THR A 242 12.67 -1.86 -0.87
N VAL A 243 12.80 -1.62 0.45
CA VAL A 243 13.91 -2.20 1.26
C VAL A 243 13.83 -3.73 1.28
N LEU A 244 12.64 -4.30 1.46
CA LEU A 244 12.43 -5.76 1.42
C LEU A 244 12.81 -6.33 0.05
N PHE A 245 12.31 -5.74 -1.02
CA PHE A 245 12.60 -6.13 -2.41
C PHE A 245 14.11 -6.16 -2.68
N ARG A 246 14.84 -5.09 -2.33
CA ARG A 246 16.30 -5.02 -2.49
C ARG A 246 17.02 -6.10 -1.69
N GLY A 247 16.56 -6.40 -0.48
CA GLY A 247 17.08 -7.51 0.32
C GLY A 247 16.86 -8.88 -0.34
N LEU A 248 15.69 -9.10 -0.94
CA LEU A 248 15.36 -10.35 -1.64
C LEU A 248 16.19 -10.55 -2.92
N VAL A 249 16.42 -9.48 -3.69
CA VAL A 249 17.32 -9.50 -4.85
C VAL A 249 18.76 -9.77 -4.40
N ALA A 250 19.26 -9.07 -3.37
CA ALA A 250 20.61 -9.28 -2.83
C ALA A 250 20.83 -10.68 -2.23
N ALA A 251 19.75 -11.35 -1.81
CA ALA A 251 19.75 -12.73 -1.33
C ALA A 251 19.61 -13.77 -2.45
N GLY A 252 19.45 -13.37 -3.71
CA GLY A 252 19.23 -14.27 -4.85
C GLY A 252 17.88 -14.96 -4.85
N THR A 253 16.90 -14.48 -4.07
CA THR A 253 15.53 -15.01 -4.06
C THR A 253 14.74 -14.51 -5.29
N LEU A 254 15.09 -13.33 -5.78
CA LEU A 254 14.61 -12.78 -7.04
C LEU A 254 15.81 -12.66 -8.00
N PRO A 255 15.61 -12.84 -9.32
CA PRO A 255 16.67 -12.56 -10.29
C PRO A 255 17.05 -11.06 -10.24
N PRO A 256 18.18 -10.65 -10.82
CA PRO A 256 18.51 -9.23 -10.94
C PRO A 256 17.52 -8.52 -11.90
N PRO A 257 17.13 -7.27 -11.61
CA PRO A 257 16.19 -6.53 -12.46
C PRO A 257 16.80 -6.29 -13.85
N ALA A 258 15.97 -6.38 -14.90
CA ALA A 258 16.40 -6.23 -16.29
C ALA A 258 17.08 -4.88 -16.59
N SER A 259 16.78 -3.83 -15.80
CA SER A 259 17.45 -2.52 -15.90
C SER A 259 18.92 -2.54 -15.45
N SER A 260 19.35 -3.55 -14.68
CA SER A 260 20.75 -3.73 -14.23
C SER A 260 21.63 -4.40 -15.29
N SER A 261 21.06 -5.10 -16.27
CA SER A 261 21.80 -5.80 -17.33
C SER A 261 22.18 -4.90 -18.52
N ALA A 262 21.73 -3.65 -18.53
CA ALA A 262 22.03 -2.68 -19.59
C ALA A 262 23.28 -1.83 -19.31
N GLU A 263 23.93 -1.99 -18.15
CA GLU A 263 25.19 -1.31 -17.86
C GLU A 263 26.34 -2.20 -18.37
N PRO A 264 27.09 -1.80 -19.40
CA PRO A 264 28.35 -2.47 -19.71
C PRO A 264 29.21 -2.34 -18.47
N GLN A 265 29.62 -3.47 -17.89
CA GLN A 265 30.70 -3.47 -16.91
C GLN A 265 31.90 -2.80 -17.57
N GLY A 266 32.10 -1.51 -17.28
CA GLY A 266 33.30 -0.80 -17.68
C GLY A 266 34.51 -1.57 -17.16
N PRO A 267 35.59 -1.68 -17.94
CA PRO A 267 36.68 -2.59 -17.62
C PRO A 267 37.25 -2.23 -16.25
N VAL A 268 37.37 -3.26 -15.41
CA VAL A 268 38.19 -3.22 -14.19
C VAL A 268 39.61 -2.89 -14.62
N THR A 269 39.99 -1.62 -14.58
CA THR A 269 41.39 -1.21 -14.65
C THR A 269 42.05 -1.56 -13.33
N GLY A 270 42.51 -2.81 -13.26
CA GLY A 270 43.59 -3.18 -12.37
C GLY A 270 44.91 -2.63 -12.91
N SER A 271 45.53 -1.74 -12.15
CA SER A 271 46.97 -1.46 -12.19
C SER A 271 47.31 -0.84 -10.84
N ARG A 272 47.87 -1.64 -9.93
CA ARG A 272 49.29 -1.61 -9.53
C ARG A 272 49.72 -0.28 -8.94
#